data_AF-A0A5Q2N7I2-F1
#
_entry.id   AF-A0A5Q2N7I2-F1
#
_cell.length_a   1.000
_cell.length_b   1.000
_cell.length_c   1.000
_cell.angle_alpha   90.00
_cell.angle_beta   90.00
_cell.angle_gamma   90.00
#
_symmetry.space_group_name_H-M   'P 1'
#
loop_
_entity.id
_entity.type
_entity.pdbx_description
1 polymer ?
#
loop_
_entity_poly.entity_id
_entity_poly.type
_entity_poly.pdbx_seq_one_letter_code
_entity_poly.pdbx_strand_id
1 'polypeptide(L)'
;MLHTHVTNKVVQHLLETNRVPGLEGATITKAEATVGHHRFDFLLHHQGRPYMLEVKSCTLFEGAIAMFPDAVTERGRSHLESLAQLAQSEDMGCGVLFLVQWPKGRFFLPDYHSDLAFSQTFYALRDKIDYKALAVTWNHDLTLAEGQAELAIPWEFLSEEIQDGGTYLVILHVPEPLTLSIGSLGQRTFQPAYYVYTGTAKKHLTQRINRHLRKKKTLRWHVDYLREKAASCQALPIRTTERIEHVLAQRLSPLADWVVPGFGCSDCNCTSHLFAFRDNPVRSQPFMEVLQYFRMGRVEERLFAPINPECSAD
;
A
#
# COMPACT_ATOMS: atom_id res chain seq x y z
N MET A 1 -10.79 -9.94 11.67
CA MET A 1 -11.40 -8.76 11.02
C MET A 1 -11.87 -7.84 12.14
N LEU A 2 -11.08 -6.83 12.50
CA LEU A 2 -11.52 -5.83 13.49
C LEU A 2 -12.65 -5.02 12.83
N HIS A 3 -13.86 -5.18 13.36
CA HIS A 3 -15.06 -4.58 12.80
C HIS A 3 -14.98 -3.03 12.83
N THR A 4 -15.33 -2.35 11.75
CA THR A 4 -15.38 -0.88 11.66
C THR A 4 -16.21 -0.26 12.80
N HIS A 5 -17.29 -0.91 13.22
CA HIS A 5 -18.09 -0.46 14.37
C HIS A 5 -17.32 -0.44 15.70
N VAL A 6 -16.36 -1.37 15.89
CA VAL A 6 -15.49 -1.36 17.07
C VAL A 6 -14.48 -0.21 16.97
N THR A 7 -13.98 0.07 15.77
CA THR A 7 -13.06 1.21 15.51
C THR A 7 -13.73 2.54 15.88
N ASN A 8 -14.96 2.78 15.45
CA ASN A 8 -15.67 4.03 15.76
C ASN A 8 -15.96 4.16 17.26
N LYS A 9 -16.31 3.07 17.95
CA LYS A 9 -16.48 3.09 19.41
C LYS A 9 -15.19 3.45 20.16
N VAL A 10 -14.05 2.93 19.70
CA VAL A 10 -12.75 3.27 20.27
C VAL A 10 -12.44 4.75 20.05
N VAL A 11 -12.65 5.26 18.83
CA VAL A 11 -12.41 6.68 18.56
C VAL A 11 -13.35 7.57 19.36
N GLN A 12 -14.63 7.21 19.48
CA GLN A 12 -15.57 7.92 20.34
C GLN A 12 -15.05 8.01 21.78
N HIS A 13 -14.64 6.88 22.37
CA HIS A 13 -14.07 6.86 23.72
C HIS A 13 -12.81 7.72 23.84
N LEU A 14 -11.93 7.69 22.83
CA LEU A 14 -10.71 8.51 22.81
C LEU A 14 -11.02 10.00 22.70
N LEU A 15 -12.03 10.40 21.92
CA LEU A 15 -12.48 11.79 21.84
C LEU A 15 -13.08 12.27 23.17
N GLU A 16 -13.99 11.48 23.76
CA GLU A 16 -14.65 11.77 25.05
C GLU A 16 -13.66 11.88 26.22
N THR A 17 -12.52 11.17 26.12
CA THR A 17 -11.46 11.19 27.15
C THR A 17 -10.29 12.11 26.80
N ASN A 18 -10.39 12.95 25.75
CA ASN A 18 -9.34 13.87 25.30
C ASN A 18 -8.00 13.18 24.98
N ARG A 19 -8.06 11.96 24.43
CA ARG A 19 -6.91 11.11 24.11
C ARG A 19 -6.53 11.11 22.62
N VAL A 20 -7.17 11.96 21.80
CA VAL A 20 -6.79 12.18 20.40
C VAL A 20 -5.99 13.48 20.30
N PRO A 21 -4.67 13.43 20.06
CA PRO A 21 -3.84 14.62 19.99
C PRO A 21 -4.34 15.64 18.96
N GLY A 22 -4.44 16.91 19.34
CA GLY A 22 -4.94 18.00 18.50
C GLY A 22 -6.46 18.07 18.33
N LEU A 23 -7.21 17.19 18.99
CA LEU A 23 -8.67 17.25 19.09
C LEU A 23 -9.13 17.27 20.56
N GLU A 24 -8.27 17.70 21.48
CA GLU A 24 -8.62 17.86 22.89
C GLU A 24 -9.77 18.87 23.06
N GLY A 25 -10.74 18.54 23.90
CA GLY A 25 -11.93 19.35 24.12
C GLY A 25 -12.94 19.34 22.96
N ALA A 26 -12.71 18.54 21.90
CA ALA A 26 -13.72 18.32 20.87
C ALA A 26 -14.92 17.57 21.44
N THR A 27 -16.13 18.05 21.16
CA THR A 27 -17.38 17.39 21.58
C THR A 27 -18.10 16.78 20.40
N ILE A 28 -18.56 15.54 20.53
CA ILE A 28 -19.32 14.87 19.48
C ILE A 28 -20.71 15.48 19.40
N THR A 29 -20.99 16.19 18.31
CA THR A 29 -22.32 16.78 18.05
C THR A 29 -23.24 15.76 17.41
N LYS A 30 -22.71 14.93 16.49
CA LYS A 30 -23.46 13.89 15.80
C LYS A 30 -22.54 12.77 15.32
N ALA A 31 -22.90 11.51 15.57
CA ALA A 31 -22.27 10.35 14.93
C ALA A 31 -22.96 10.02 13.59
N GLU A 32 -22.23 9.41 12.66
CA GLU A 32 -22.71 9.03 11.31
C GLU A 32 -23.37 10.23 10.59
N ALA A 33 -22.68 11.36 10.54
CA ALA A 33 -23.17 12.60 9.95
C ALA A 33 -23.21 12.49 8.40
N THR A 34 -24.39 12.68 7.83
CA THR A 34 -24.58 12.68 6.36
C THR A 34 -24.38 14.07 5.79
N VAL A 35 -23.54 14.19 4.76
CA VAL A 35 -23.38 15.40 3.95
C VAL A 35 -23.42 15.03 2.47
N GLY A 36 -24.41 15.55 1.74
CA GLY A 36 -24.69 15.12 0.37
C GLY A 36 -24.95 13.61 0.29
N HIS A 37 -24.10 12.90 -0.46
CA HIS A 37 -24.15 11.45 -0.62
C HIS A 37 -23.18 10.69 0.29
N HIS A 38 -22.38 11.41 1.09
CA HIS A 38 -21.38 10.82 1.98
C HIS A 38 -21.91 10.73 3.41
N ARG A 39 -21.45 9.71 4.13
CA ARG A 39 -21.69 9.53 5.55
C ARG A 39 -20.34 9.44 6.25
N PHE A 40 -20.05 10.44 7.06
CA PHE A 40 -18.83 10.59 7.85
C PHE A 40 -19.07 10.10 9.27
N ASP A 41 -18.02 9.64 9.95
CA ASP A 41 -18.16 8.97 11.24
C ASP A 41 -18.59 9.93 12.36
N PHE A 42 -18.05 11.16 12.38
CA PHE A 42 -18.39 12.14 13.42
C PHE A 42 -18.44 13.58 12.89
N LEU A 43 -19.47 14.32 13.31
CA LEU A 43 -19.47 15.78 13.36
C LEU A 43 -19.17 16.20 14.80
N LEU A 44 -18.08 16.93 14.96
CA LEU A 44 -17.61 17.46 16.23
C LEU A 44 -17.83 18.97 16.31
N HIS A 45 -17.77 19.51 17.52
CA HIS A 45 -17.56 20.92 17.77
C HIS A 45 -16.21 21.09 18.46
N HIS A 46 -15.28 21.80 17.82
CA HIS A 46 -13.91 21.94 18.29
C HIS A 46 -13.40 23.36 18.00
N GLN A 47 -12.75 23.99 18.99
CA GLN A 47 -12.25 25.37 18.89
C GLN A 47 -13.29 26.41 18.41
N GLY A 48 -14.55 26.25 18.82
CA GLY A 48 -15.61 27.21 18.53
C GLY A 48 -16.24 27.09 17.13
N ARG A 49 -15.90 26.04 16.37
CA ARG A 49 -16.50 25.78 15.06
C ARG A 49 -16.82 24.29 14.84
N PRO A 50 -17.71 23.95 13.89
CA PRO A 50 -17.94 22.58 13.47
C PRO A 50 -16.67 21.92 12.92
N TYR A 51 -16.53 20.61 13.13
CA TYR A 51 -15.41 19.83 12.62
C TYR A 51 -15.88 18.45 12.11
N MET A 52 -15.72 18.15 10.83
CA MET A 52 -16.07 16.86 10.24
C MET A 52 -14.89 15.89 10.34
N LEU A 53 -15.12 14.72 10.93
CA LEU A 53 -14.10 13.69 11.14
C LEU A 53 -14.52 12.36 10.51
N GLU A 54 -13.67 11.84 9.61
CA GLU A 54 -13.73 10.46 9.13
C GLU A 54 -12.71 9.60 9.89
N VAL A 55 -13.08 8.36 10.19
CA VAL A 55 -12.25 7.36 10.85
C VAL A 55 -11.94 6.22 9.91
N LYS A 56 -10.65 5.86 9.82
CA LYS A 56 -10.17 4.70 9.05
C LYS A 56 -9.46 3.74 9.98
N SER A 57 -9.78 2.45 9.88
CA SER A 57 -9.05 1.40 10.59
C SER A 57 -7.84 0.97 9.75
N CYS A 58 -6.65 0.98 10.34
CA CYS A 58 -5.40 0.64 9.66
C CYS A 58 -4.80 -0.63 10.28
N THR A 59 -4.67 -1.67 9.47
CA THR A 59 -4.16 -2.99 9.91
C THR A 59 -2.99 -3.49 9.04
N LEU A 60 -2.59 -2.73 8.02
CA LEU A 60 -1.38 -3.00 7.25
C LEU A 60 -0.21 -2.28 7.92
N PHE A 61 0.72 -3.05 8.50
CA PHE A 61 1.88 -2.55 9.22
C PHE A 61 3.04 -3.54 9.12
N GLU A 62 4.26 -3.03 9.22
CA GLU A 62 5.52 -3.78 9.26
C GLU A 62 6.57 -2.90 9.95
N GLY A 63 7.32 -3.46 10.91
CA GLY A 63 8.29 -2.69 11.70
C GLY A 63 7.65 -1.46 12.36
N ALA A 64 8.22 -0.28 12.10
CA ALA A 64 7.70 1.01 12.53
C ALA A 64 6.74 1.70 11.52
N ILE A 65 6.38 1.04 10.42
CA ILE A 65 5.55 1.60 9.35
C ILE A 65 4.12 1.06 9.43
N ALA A 66 3.15 1.96 9.32
CA ALA A 66 1.74 1.64 9.05
C ALA A 66 1.31 2.26 7.71
N MET A 67 0.50 1.53 6.94
CA MET A 67 0.01 1.99 5.65
C MET A 67 -1.50 1.79 5.48
N PHE A 68 -2.14 2.69 4.74
CA PHE A 68 -3.55 2.57 4.36
C PHE A 68 -3.79 3.10 2.94
N PRO A 69 -4.63 2.44 2.12
CA PRO A 69 -5.41 1.24 2.41
C PRO A 69 -4.63 -0.05 2.14
N ASP A 70 -5.14 -1.19 2.59
CA ASP A 70 -4.60 -2.52 2.27
C ASP A 70 -5.03 -3.02 0.87
N ALA A 71 -6.02 -2.38 0.25
CA ALA A 71 -6.50 -2.62 -1.10
C ALA A 71 -7.06 -1.33 -1.73
N VAL A 72 -7.23 -1.31 -3.06
CA VAL A 72 -7.78 -0.15 -3.78
C VAL A 72 -9.13 0.28 -3.19
N THR A 73 -9.28 1.57 -2.89
CA THR A 73 -10.45 2.14 -2.21
C THR A 73 -10.93 3.44 -2.88
N GLU A 74 -11.81 3.30 -3.86
CA GLU A 74 -12.46 4.46 -4.49
C GLU A 74 -13.32 5.25 -3.48
N ARG A 75 -13.99 4.54 -2.57
CA ARG A 75 -14.77 5.17 -1.49
C ARG A 75 -13.89 6.01 -0.57
N GLY A 76 -12.74 5.49 -0.14
CA GLY A 76 -11.82 6.23 0.72
C GLY A 76 -11.33 7.51 0.05
N ARG A 77 -10.94 7.43 -1.23
CA ARG A 77 -10.52 8.59 -2.02
C ARG A 77 -11.63 9.64 -2.15
N SER A 78 -12.84 9.20 -2.48
CA SER A 78 -14.01 10.07 -2.61
C SER A 78 -14.37 10.77 -1.30
N HIS A 79 -14.20 10.11 -0.14
CA HIS A 79 -14.39 10.75 1.16
C HIS A 79 -13.36 11.87 1.41
N LEU A 80 -12.08 11.68 1.05
CA LEU A 80 -11.07 12.75 1.16
C LEU A 80 -11.44 13.98 0.32
N GLU A 81 -11.86 13.75 -0.92
CA GLU A 81 -12.29 14.81 -1.84
C GLU A 81 -13.50 15.58 -1.28
N SER A 82 -14.48 14.86 -0.72
CA SER A 82 -15.65 15.49 -0.10
C SER A 82 -15.30 16.28 1.16
N LEU A 83 -14.38 15.80 2.01
CA LEU A 83 -13.91 16.57 3.18
C LEU A 83 -13.21 17.86 2.75
N ALA A 84 -12.36 17.79 1.72
CA ALA A 84 -11.67 18.97 1.21
C ALA A 84 -12.62 20.00 0.57
N GLN A 85 -13.74 19.55 -0.01
CA GLN A 85 -14.79 20.45 -0.48
C GLN A 85 -15.47 21.16 0.69
N LEU A 86 -15.84 20.42 1.74
CA LEU A 86 -16.48 21.00 2.94
C LEU A 86 -15.59 22.02 3.64
N ALA A 87 -14.31 21.71 3.80
CA ALA A 87 -13.33 22.62 4.40
C ALA A 87 -13.17 23.95 3.64
N GLN A 88 -13.50 23.98 2.34
CA GLN A 88 -13.41 25.19 1.51
C GLN A 88 -14.73 25.95 1.43
N SER A 89 -15.87 25.25 1.47
CA SER A 89 -17.19 25.86 1.28
C SER A 89 -17.84 26.34 2.59
N GLU A 90 -17.41 25.81 3.73
CA GLU A 90 -18.00 26.09 5.04
C GLU A 90 -16.90 26.54 6.02
N ASP A 91 -17.26 27.34 7.02
CA ASP A 91 -16.35 27.62 8.15
C ASP A 91 -16.31 26.40 9.10
N MET A 92 -15.73 25.30 8.60
CA MET A 92 -15.72 23.99 9.22
C MET A 92 -14.33 23.37 9.12
N GLY A 93 -13.80 22.83 10.23
CA GLY A 93 -12.61 21.99 10.18
C GLY A 93 -12.95 20.62 9.58
N CYS A 94 -12.04 20.01 8.83
CA CYS A 94 -12.24 18.67 8.30
C CYS A 94 -10.97 17.85 8.47
N GLY A 95 -11.10 16.58 8.82
CA GLY A 95 -9.95 15.71 8.94
C GLY A 95 -10.26 14.22 8.88
N VAL A 96 -9.20 13.45 8.82
CA VAL A 96 -9.24 11.99 8.83
C VAL A 96 -8.34 11.45 9.91
N LEU A 97 -8.88 10.56 10.75
CA LEU A 97 -8.15 9.83 11.77
C LEU A 97 -7.97 8.37 11.35
N PHE A 98 -6.72 7.96 11.14
CA PHE A 98 -6.32 6.57 10.95
C PHE A 98 -6.03 5.93 12.30
N LEU A 99 -6.91 5.05 12.76
CA LEU A 99 -6.71 4.24 13.95
C LEU A 99 -5.81 3.04 13.60
N VAL A 100 -4.54 3.12 13.97
CA VAL A 100 -3.52 2.13 13.66
C VAL A 100 -3.50 1.05 14.73
N GLN A 101 -3.81 -0.19 14.33
CA GLN A 101 -3.93 -1.34 15.21
C GLN A 101 -2.55 -1.96 15.55
N TRP A 102 -1.54 -1.12 15.71
CA TRP A 102 -0.14 -1.51 15.89
C TRP A 102 0.62 -0.51 16.76
N PRO A 103 0.94 -0.86 18.03
CA PRO A 103 1.54 0.08 18.98
C PRO A 103 3.01 0.43 18.69
N LYS A 104 3.69 -0.31 17.81
CA LYS A 104 5.09 -0.02 17.45
C LYS A 104 5.21 0.93 16.25
N GLY A 105 4.10 1.35 15.66
CA GLY A 105 4.11 2.29 14.54
C GLY A 105 4.71 3.64 14.95
N ARG A 106 5.58 4.18 14.10
CA ARG A 106 6.17 5.53 14.25
C ARG A 106 5.84 6.42 13.06
N PHE A 107 5.68 5.81 11.87
CA PHE A 107 5.33 6.52 10.65
C PHE A 107 4.07 5.95 10.01
N PHE A 108 3.25 6.85 9.48
CA PHE A 108 2.07 6.50 8.70
C PHE A 108 2.23 7.04 7.28
N LEU A 109 1.96 6.19 6.29
CA LEU A 109 2.01 6.54 4.87
C LEU A 109 0.73 6.04 4.18
N PRO A 110 0.17 6.74 3.18
CA PRO A 110 -0.79 6.10 2.31
C PRO A 110 -0.12 4.96 1.53
N ASP A 111 -0.78 3.81 1.36
CA ASP A 111 -0.21 2.68 0.61
C ASP A 111 -0.21 2.98 -0.90
N TYR A 112 0.84 3.66 -1.34
CA TYR A 112 1.05 3.99 -2.75
C TYR A 112 1.41 2.75 -3.59
N HIS A 113 1.77 1.63 -2.98
CA HIS A 113 1.94 0.38 -3.72
C HIS A 113 0.58 -0.21 -4.12
N SER A 114 -0.39 -0.24 -3.22
CA SER A 114 -1.70 -0.84 -3.51
C SER A 114 -2.67 0.14 -4.19
N ASP A 115 -2.75 1.39 -3.71
CA ASP A 115 -3.65 2.42 -4.25
C ASP A 115 -2.91 3.75 -4.47
N LEU A 116 -2.32 3.89 -5.66
CA LEU A 116 -1.65 5.12 -6.05
C LEU A 116 -2.61 6.31 -6.15
N ALA A 117 -3.86 6.10 -6.59
CA ALA A 117 -4.82 7.18 -6.76
C ALA A 117 -5.24 7.77 -5.41
N PHE A 118 -5.55 6.90 -4.43
CA PHE A 118 -5.78 7.33 -3.05
C PHE A 118 -4.58 8.10 -2.50
N SER A 119 -3.37 7.58 -2.70
CA SER A 119 -2.14 8.19 -2.17
C SER A 119 -1.84 9.56 -2.78
N GLN A 120 -2.08 9.74 -4.07
CA GLN A 120 -1.95 11.03 -4.75
C GLN A 120 -2.99 12.04 -4.24
N THR A 121 -4.25 11.62 -4.09
CA THR A 121 -5.30 12.46 -3.49
C THR A 121 -4.95 12.84 -2.05
N PHE A 122 -4.51 11.88 -1.24
CA PHE A 122 -4.05 12.09 0.13
C PHE A 122 -2.96 13.18 0.19
N TYR A 123 -1.92 13.07 -0.64
CA TYR A 123 -0.84 14.05 -0.67
C TYR A 123 -1.29 15.43 -1.20
N ALA A 124 -2.18 15.46 -2.21
CA ALA A 124 -2.66 16.70 -2.81
C ALA A 124 -3.58 17.51 -1.88
N LEU A 125 -4.19 16.86 -0.89
CA LEU A 125 -5.13 17.48 0.05
C LEU A 125 -4.50 17.75 1.44
N ARG A 126 -3.20 17.47 1.62
CA ARG A 126 -2.48 17.59 2.92
C ARG A 126 -2.59 18.97 3.61
N ASP A 127 -2.73 20.04 2.83
CA ASP A 127 -2.84 21.41 3.34
C ASP A 127 -4.31 21.90 3.40
N LYS A 128 -5.27 21.04 3.05
CA LYS A 128 -6.71 21.36 2.94
C LYS A 128 -7.56 20.71 4.03
N ILE A 129 -7.13 19.55 4.52
CA ILE A 129 -7.78 18.82 5.61
C ILE A 129 -6.71 18.25 6.54
N ASP A 130 -7.08 17.99 7.79
CA ASP A 130 -6.16 17.42 8.76
C ASP A 130 -5.99 15.92 8.55
N TYR A 131 -4.77 15.44 8.71
CA TYR A 131 -4.45 14.02 8.70
C TYR A 131 -3.83 13.62 10.03
N LYS A 132 -4.45 12.65 10.71
CA LYS A 132 -3.95 12.11 11.97
C LYS A 132 -3.87 10.59 11.91
N ALA A 133 -2.78 10.03 12.40
CA ALA A 133 -2.64 8.59 12.55
C ALA A 133 -2.30 8.29 14.00
N LEU A 134 -3.13 7.47 14.65
CA LEU A 134 -3.02 7.18 16.07
C LEU A 134 -2.88 5.68 16.28
N ALA A 135 -1.70 5.26 16.74
CA ALA A 135 -1.49 3.88 17.17
C ALA A 135 -2.18 3.64 18.51
N VAL A 136 -2.86 2.50 18.61
CA VAL A 136 -3.49 2.04 19.84
C VAL A 136 -2.91 0.71 20.30
N THR A 137 -2.92 0.52 21.61
CA THR A 137 -2.50 -0.72 22.26
C THR A 137 -3.74 -1.49 22.73
N TRP A 138 -3.71 -2.80 22.56
CA TRP A 138 -4.77 -3.70 23.02
C TRP A 138 -4.25 -4.60 24.12
N ASN A 139 -5.04 -4.75 25.18
CA ASN A 139 -4.83 -5.78 26.19
C ASN A 139 -5.15 -7.17 25.60
N HIS A 140 -4.72 -8.23 26.28
CA HIS A 140 -4.98 -9.62 25.86
C HIS A 140 -6.47 -9.97 25.76
N ASP A 141 -7.34 -9.25 26.47
CA ASP A 141 -8.80 -9.39 26.43
C ASP A 141 -9.46 -8.53 25.34
N LEU A 142 -8.66 -7.91 24.45
CA LEU A 142 -9.10 -7.00 23.39
C LEU A 142 -9.78 -5.73 23.92
N THR A 143 -9.54 -5.35 25.18
CA THR A 143 -9.85 -4.01 25.66
C THR A 143 -8.76 -3.02 25.25
N LEU A 144 -9.14 -1.75 25.08
CA LEU A 144 -8.20 -0.68 24.77
C LEU A 144 -7.29 -0.45 25.99
N ALA A 145 -5.99 -0.58 25.81
CA ALA A 145 -5.01 -0.32 26.86
C ALA A 145 -4.70 1.18 26.99
N GLU A 146 -4.00 1.53 28.07
CA GLU A 146 -3.34 2.83 28.17
C GLU A 146 -2.10 2.85 27.24
N GLY A 147 -1.91 3.96 26.52
CA GLY A 147 -0.84 4.10 25.54
C GLY A 147 -1.38 4.25 24.12
N GLN A 148 -1.41 5.50 23.67
CA GLN A 148 -1.62 5.87 22.28
C GLN A 148 -0.49 6.78 21.82
N ALA A 149 -0.06 6.62 20.58
CA ALA A 149 1.02 7.39 20.00
C ALA A 149 0.59 7.93 18.63
N GLU A 150 0.74 9.25 18.43
CA GLU A 150 0.56 9.84 17.10
C GLU A 150 1.75 9.45 16.22
N LEU A 151 1.45 8.99 15.01
CA LEU A 151 2.44 8.61 14.01
C LEU A 151 2.75 9.82 13.13
N ALA A 152 4.02 10.02 12.82
CA ALA A 152 4.44 11.05 11.88
C ALA A 152 4.09 10.68 10.44
N ILE A 153 3.65 11.64 9.64
CA ILE A 153 3.45 11.48 8.20
C ILE A 153 4.64 12.15 7.50
N PRO A 154 5.54 11.38 6.86
CA PRO A 154 6.75 11.93 6.26
C PRO A 154 6.45 12.54 4.88
N TRP A 155 5.92 13.76 4.86
CA TRP A 155 5.45 14.42 3.63
C TRP A 155 6.52 14.57 2.54
N GLU A 156 7.76 14.92 2.91
CA GLU A 156 8.87 15.07 1.96
C GLU A 156 9.18 13.74 1.25
N PHE A 157 9.30 12.66 2.03
CA PHE A 157 9.48 11.30 1.50
C PHE A 157 8.33 10.89 0.56
N LEU A 158 7.08 11.19 0.94
CA LEU A 158 5.91 10.90 0.11
C LEU A 158 5.94 11.65 -1.22
N SER A 159 6.40 12.90 -1.22
CA SER A 159 6.50 13.71 -2.44
C SER A 159 7.41 13.07 -3.50
N GLU A 160 8.43 12.34 -3.05
CA GLU A 160 9.37 11.63 -3.91
C GLU A 160 8.83 10.26 -4.35
N GLU A 161 8.24 9.48 -3.45
CA GLU A 161 7.88 8.08 -3.71
C GLU A 161 6.51 7.86 -4.37
N ILE A 162 5.55 8.80 -4.27
CA ILE A 162 4.20 8.66 -4.85
C ILE A 162 4.25 8.93 -6.38
N GLN A 163 4.99 8.08 -7.10
CA GLN A 163 5.12 8.11 -8.55
C GLN A 163 4.63 6.80 -9.18
N ASP A 164 4.09 6.86 -10.40
CA ASP A 164 3.67 5.66 -11.14
C ASP A 164 4.86 4.95 -11.80
N GLY A 165 5.86 4.58 -10.99
CA GLY A 165 7.08 3.90 -11.39
C GLY A 165 7.56 2.95 -10.30
N GLY A 166 8.37 1.96 -10.69
CA GLY A 166 8.98 1.01 -9.76
C GLY A 166 9.07 -0.40 -10.32
N THR A 167 8.93 -1.36 -9.42
CA THR A 167 9.03 -2.80 -9.71
C THR A 167 7.69 -3.47 -9.46
N TYR A 168 7.45 -4.63 -10.05
CA TYR A 168 6.24 -5.42 -9.82
C TYR A 168 6.53 -6.91 -9.89
N LEU A 169 5.69 -7.68 -9.20
CA LEU A 169 5.59 -9.12 -9.38
C LEU A 169 4.31 -9.44 -10.16
N VAL A 170 4.39 -10.41 -11.07
CA VAL A 170 3.21 -11.03 -11.69
C VAL A 170 3.19 -12.51 -11.32
N ILE A 171 2.14 -12.95 -10.66
CA ILE A 171 1.93 -14.34 -10.27
C ILE A 171 0.98 -14.98 -11.29
N LEU A 172 1.43 -16.06 -11.92
CA LEU A 172 0.71 -16.80 -12.95
C LEU A 172 0.53 -18.25 -12.52
N HIS A 173 -0.70 -18.76 -12.51
CA HIS A 173 -0.92 -20.19 -12.23
C HIS A 173 -1.00 -21.00 -13.52
N VAL A 174 -0.17 -22.03 -13.63
CA VAL A 174 -0.15 -23.01 -14.72
C VAL A 174 -0.54 -24.36 -14.11
N PRO A 175 -1.77 -24.85 -14.32
CA PRO A 175 -2.25 -26.07 -13.65
C PRO A 175 -1.80 -27.37 -14.36
N GLU A 176 -1.38 -27.28 -15.62
CA GLU A 176 -1.04 -28.42 -16.48
C GLU A 176 0.25 -28.14 -17.25
N PRO A 177 1.03 -29.18 -17.65
CA PRO A 177 2.24 -28.99 -18.43
C PRO A 177 1.97 -28.20 -19.71
N LEU A 178 2.82 -27.22 -19.98
CA LEU A 178 2.60 -26.28 -21.07
C LEU A 178 3.89 -26.06 -21.86
N THR A 179 3.87 -26.32 -23.16
CA THR A 179 4.99 -26.00 -24.06
C THR A 179 4.63 -24.79 -24.93
N LEU A 180 5.48 -23.76 -24.89
CA LEU A 180 5.30 -22.51 -25.63
C LEU A 180 6.52 -22.20 -26.48
N SER A 181 6.30 -21.59 -27.64
CA SER A 181 7.35 -20.91 -28.40
C SER A 181 7.35 -19.43 -28.01
N ILE A 182 8.41 -18.97 -27.34
CA ILE A 182 8.49 -17.65 -26.70
C ILE A 182 9.55 -16.80 -27.39
N GLY A 183 9.17 -16.10 -28.46
CA GLY A 183 10.03 -15.12 -29.15
C GLY A 183 11.48 -15.60 -29.32
N SER A 184 12.43 -14.81 -28.82
CA SER A 184 13.86 -15.11 -28.87
C SER A 184 14.32 -16.29 -27.99
N LEU A 185 13.52 -16.69 -26.99
CA LEU A 185 13.82 -17.83 -26.12
C LEU A 185 13.52 -19.18 -26.81
N GLY A 186 12.80 -19.18 -27.92
CA GLY A 186 12.41 -20.41 -28.62
C GLY A 186 11.45 -21.26 -27.80
N GLN A 187 11.51 -22.58 -27.96
CA GLN A 187 10.63 -23.49 -27.22
C GLN A 187 11.02 -23.62 -25.75
N ARG A 188 10.01 -23.53 -24.88
CA ARG A 188 10.12 -23.70 -23.43
C ARG A 188 8.95 -24.52 -22.92
N THR A 189 9.23 -25.42 -21.98
CA THR A 189 8.23 -26.23 -21.29
C THR A 189 8.12 -25.78 -19.84
N PHE A 190 6.90 -25.55 -19.41
CA PHE A 190 6.51 -25.13 -18.07
C PHE A 190 5.80 -26.29 -17.38
N GLN A 191 6.30 -26.69 -16.22
CA GLN A 191 5.64 -27.67 -15.36
C GLN A 191 4.47 -27.02 -14.60
N PRO A 192 3.49 -27.79 -14.11
CA PRO A 192 2.43 -27.27 -13.25
C PRO A 192 2.99 -26.58 -12.01
N ALA A 193 2.70 -25.29 -11.85
CA ALA A 193 3.20 -24.45 -10.77
C ALA A 193 2.56 -23.05 -10.78
N TYR A 194 2.83 -22.28 -9.72
CA TYR A 194 2.76 -20.83 -9.73
C TYR A 194 4.09 -20.25 -10.20
N TYR A 195 4.04 -19.36 -11.19
CA TYR A 195 5.21 -18.65 -11.71
C TYR A 195 5.15 -17.19 -11.29
N VAL A 196 6.18 -16.73 -10.58
CA VAL A 196 6.37 -15.34 -10.17
C VAL A 196 7.37 -14.70 -11.11
N TYR A 197 6.89 -13.71 -11.87
CA TYR A 197 7.70 -12.89 -12.75
C TYR A 197 8.03 -11.55 -12.09
N THR A 198 9.31 -11.17 -12.06
CA THR A 198 9.76 -9.83 -11.64
C THR A 198 9.96 -8.92 -12.85
N GLY A 199 9.43 -7.71 -12.79
CA GLY A 199 9.63 -6.71 -13.83
C GLY A 199 9.73 -5.29 -13.31
N THR A 200 10.31 -4.38 -14.10
CA THR A 200 10.34 -2.94 -13.81
C THR A 200 9.53 -2.10 -14.80
N ALA A 201 9.11 -0.91 -14.36
CA ALA A 201 8.62 0.16 -15.22
C ALA A 201 9.04 1.52 -14.63
N LYS A 202 9.88 2.27 -15.37
CA LYS A 202 10.34 3.61 -14.94
C LYS A 202 9.19 4.62 -14.79
N LYS A 203 8.20 4.54 -15.68
CA LYS A 203 6.96 5.32 -15.68
C LYS A 203 5.81 4.43 -16.16
N HIS A 204 4.59 4.83 -15.83
CA HIS A 204 3.36 4.14 -16.22
C HIS A 204 3.31 2.69 -15.71
N LEU A 205 3.78 2.44 -14.49
CA LEU A 205 3.75 1.12 -13.85
C LEU A 205 2.33 0.55 -13.84
N THR A 206 1.33 1.37 -13.53
CA THR A 206 -0.07 0.95 -13.52
C THR A 206 -0.51 0.45 -14.90
N GLN A 207 -0.13 1.13 -15.99
CA GLN A 207 -0.42 0.67 -17.35
C GLN A 207 0.31 -0.64 -17.69
N ARG A 208 1.57 -0.78 -17.26
CA ARG A 208 2.36 -2.01 -17.43
C ARG A 208 1.69 -3.20 -16.74
N ILE A 209 1.26 -3.03 -15.49
CA ILE A 209 0.56 -4.06 -14.72
C ILE A 209 -0.78 -4.42 -15.37
N ASN A 210 -1.61 -3.43 -15.69
CA ASN A 210 -2.90 -3.64 -16.36
C ASN A 210 -2.75 -4.38 -17.69
N ARG A 211 -1.64 -4.11 -18.40
CA ARG A 211 -1.30 -4.89 -19.57
C ARG A 211 -1.04 -6.34 -19.21
N HIS A 212 -0.18 -6.67 -18.24
CA HIS A 212 0.11 -8.06 -17.87
C HIS A 212 -1.13 -8.82 -17.38
N LEU A 213 -2.02 -8.17 -16.64
CA LEU A 213 -3.27 -8.78 -16.17
C LEU A 213 -4.22 -9.18 -17.32
N ARG A 214 -4.19 -8.48 -18.46
CA ARG A 214 -5.01 -8.82 -19.65
C ARG A 214 -4.66 -10.23 -20.16
N LYS A 215 -5.65 -11.03 -20.60
CA LYS A 215 -5.38 -12.36 -21.15
C LYS A 215 -5.02 -12.31 -22.64
N LYS A 216 -5.90 -11.75 -23.47
CA LYS A 216 -5.67 -11.61 -24.93
C LYS A 216 -5.04 -10.24 -25.25
N LYS A 217 -3.90 -10.23 -25.93
CA LYS A 217 -3.17 -9.02 -26.35
C LYS A 217 -2.12 -9.35 -27.41
N THR A 218 -1.63 -8.33 -28.12
CA THR A 218 -0.40 -8.45 -28.93
C THR A 218 0.77 -8.78 -28.02
N LEU A 219 1.48 -9.89 -28.26
CA LEU A 219 2.57 -10.35 -27.41
C LEU A 219 3.83 -9.50 -27.64
N ARG A 220 4.40 -8.93 -26.57
CA ARG A 220 5.63 -8.12 -26.64
C ARG A 220 6.70 -8.59 -25.67
N TRP A 221 6.30 -9.02 -24.47
CA TRP A 221 7.20 -9.52 -23.43
C TRP A 221 7.11 -11.04 -23.31
N HIS A 222 8.20 -11.70 -22.90
CA HIS A 222 8.21 -13.16 -22.71
C HIS A 222 7.08 -13.64 -21.79
N VAL A 223 6.80 -12.90 -20.72
CA VAL A 223 5.69 -13.19 -19.79
C VAL A 223 4.30 -13.09 -20.44
N ASP A 224 4.13 -12.33 -21.53
CA ASP A 224 2.83 -12.23 -22.22
C ASP A 224 2.43 -13.59 -22.82
N TYR A 225 3.39 -14.38 -23.31
CA TYR A 225 3.15 -15.71 -23.87
C TYR A 225 2.63 -16.68 -22.80
N LEU A 226 3.26 -16.65 -21.63
CA LEU A 226 2.83 -17.46 -20.48
C LEU A 226 1.46 -17.00 -19.96
N ARG A 227 1.25 -15.68 -19.88
CA ARG A 227 -0.01 -15.08 -19.44
C ARG A 227 -1.22 -15.53 -20.25
N GLU A 228 -1.08 -15.66 -21.57
CA GLU A 228 -2.21 -16.04 -22.44
C GLU A 228 -2.76 -17.42 -22.07
N LYS A 229 -1.91 -18.34 -21.63
CA LYS A 229 -2.27 -19.72 -21.29
C LYS A 229 -2.49 -19.97 -19.80
N ALA A 230 -2.00 -19.10 -18.92
CA ALA A 230 -2.19 -19.21 -17.48
C ALA A 230 -3.69 -19.20 -17.08
N ALA A 231 -4.00 -19.98 -16.04
CA ALA A 231 -5.34 -20.08 -15.47
C ALA A 231 -5.72 -18.81 -14.70
N SER A 232 -4.79 -18.23 -13.94
CA SER A 232 -4.98 -16.99 -13.18
C SER A 232 -3.81 -16.02 -13.34
N CYS A 233 -4.06 -14.74 -13.01
CA CYS A 233 -3.03 -13.72 -12.82
C CYS A 233 -3.30 -12.98 -11.54
N GLN A 234 -2.24 -12.63 -10.84
CA GLN A 234 -2.25 -11.54 -9.90
C GLN A 234 -1.02 -10.67 -10.16
N ALA A 235 -1.09 -9.38 -9.81
CA ALA A 235 0.05 -8.49 -9.84
C ALA A 235 0.23 -7.83 -8.48
N LEU A 236 1.49 -7.71 -8.06
CA LEU A 236 1.89 -7.09 -6.80
C LEU A 236 2.85 -5.94 -7.13
N PRO A 237 2.36 -4.71 -7.28
CA PRO A 237 3.20 -3.53 -7.47
C PRO A 237 4.09 -3.26 -6.25
N ILE A 238 5.29 -2.75 -6.50
CA ILE A 238 6.23 -2.18 -5.54
C ILE A 238 6.70 -0.85 -6.15
N ARG A 239 5.88 0.19 -5.96
CA ARG A 239 6.22 1.55 -6.38
C ARG A 239 7.40 2.09 -5.58
N THR A 240 8.38 2.63 -6.26
CA THR A 240 9.54 3.27 -5.64
C THR A 240 10.35 4.01 -6.70
N THR A 241 11.11 5.03 -6.29
CA THR A 241 12.08 5.70 -7.15
C THR A 241 13.37 4.88 -7.35
N GLU A 242 13.64 3.92 -6.47
CA GLU A 242 14.85 3.10 -6.49
C GLU A 242 14.82 1.96 -7.51
N ARG A 243 15.99 1.57 -8.02
CA ARG A 243 16.14 0.44 -8.95
C ARG A 243 16.36 -0.86 -8.19
N ILE A 244 15.26 -1.55 -7.89
CA ILE A 244 15.27 -2.71 -6.97
C ILE A 244 15.01 -4.06 -7.62
N GLU A 245 14.72 -4.09 -8.93
CA GLU A 245 14.33 -5.32 -9.64
C GLU A 245 15.32 -6.46 -9.45
N HIS A 246 16.62 -6.20 -9.62
CA HIS A 246 17.65 -7.22 -9.48
C HIS A 246 17.79 -7.72 -8.05
N VAL A 247 17.73 -6.83 -7.06
CA VAL A 247 17.80 -7.20 -5.65
C VAL A 247 16.57 -8.03 -5.26
N LEU A 248 15.39 -7.66 -5.76
CA LEU A 248 14.16 -8.42 -5.56
C LEU A 248 14.24 -9.81 -6.20
N ALA A 249 14.72 -9.91 -7.44
CA ALA A 249 14.94 -11.17 -8.14
C ALA A 249 15.92 -12.09 -7.37
N GLN A 250 17.01 -11.53 -6.85
CA GLN A 250 17.97 -12.26 -6.01
C GLN A 250 17.36 -12.76 -4.71
N ARG A 251 16.45 -12.01 -4.08
CA ARG A 251 15.78 -12.42 -2.83
C ARG A 251 14.68 -13.45 -3.06
N LEU A 252 14.07 -13.48 -4.24
CA LEU A 252 13.06 -14.49 -4.60
C LEU A 252 13.67 -15.82 -5.04
N SER A 253 14.86 -15.80 -5.66
CA SER A 253 15.47 -17.01 -6.21
C SER A 253 15.65 -18.16 -5.20
N PRO A 254 16.08 -17.93 -3.94
CA PRO A 254 16.23 -19.00 -2.95
C PRO A 254 14.90 -19.55 -2.42
N LEU A 255 13.80 -18.80 -2.59
CA LEU A 255 12.46 -19.21 -2.14
C LEU A 255 11.75 -20.08 -3.19
N ALA A 256 12.21 -20.04 -4.44
CA ALA A 256 11.60 -20.76 -5.55
C ALA A 256 12.00 -22.24 -5.53
N ASP A 257 11.07 -23.11 -5.91
CA ASP A 257 11.37 -24.53 -6.14
C ASP A 257 12.32 -24.73 -7.33
N TRP A 258 12.19 -23.88 -8.37
CA TRP A 258 13.15 -23.77 -9.47
C TRP A 258 13.06 -22.41 -10.17
N VAL A 259 14.09 -22.07 -10.94
CA VAL A 259 14.15 -20.88 -11.80
C VAL A 259 13.97 -21.27 -13.26
N VAL A 260 13.48 -20.35 -14.10
CA VAL A 260 13.40 -20.55 -15.57
C VAL A 260 14.52 -19.76 -16.26
N PRO A 261 15.67 -20.37 -16.61
CA PRO A 261 16.85 -19.64 -17.06
C PRO A 261 16.62 -18.78 -18.30
N GLY A 262 17.22 -17.58 -18.30
CA GLY A 262 17.15 -16.62 -19.41
C GLY A 262 15.81 -15.88 -19.54
N PHE A 263 14.84 -16.16 -18.67
CA PHE A 263 13.51 -15.58 -18.78
C PHE A 263 13.47 -14.16 -18.21
N GLY A 264 13.25 -13.17 -19.08
CA GLY A 264 13.02 -11.77 -18.66
C GLY A 264 14.28 -11.01 -18.23
N CYS A 265 15.46 -11.55 -18.49
CA CYS A 265 16.75 -10.99 -18.10
C CYS A 265 17.67 -10.77 -19.32
N SER A 266 17.09 -10.38 -20.47
CA SER A 266 17.85 -10.22 -21.73
C SER A 266 18.84 -9.06 -21.72
N ASP A 267 18.64 -8.09 -20.83
CA ASP A 267 19.40 -6.85 -20.68
C ASP A 267 20.15 -6.76 -19.34
N CYS A 268 20.28 -7.87 -18.59
CA CYS A 268 20.95 -7.89 -17.30
C CYS A 268 21.70 -9.21 -17.02
N ASN A 269 22.49 -9.23 -15.95
CA ASN A 269 23.30 -10.40 -15.55
C ASN A 269 22.52 -11.38 -14.64
N CYS A 270 21.21 -11.20 -14.46
CA CYS A 270 20.41 -12.13 -13.66
C CYS A 270 20.25 -13.47 -14.39
N THR A 271 20.24 -14.57 -13.64
CA THR A 271 19.97 -15.91 -14.20
C THR A 271 18.56 -16.03 -14.76
N SER A 272 17.60 -15.42 -14.08
CA SER A 272 16.19 -15.41 -14.45
C SER A 272 15.43 -14.32 -13.69
N HIS A 273 14.36 -13.81 -14.28
CA HIS A 273 13.32 -13.01 -13.62
C HIS A 273 11.99 -13.80 -13.51
N LEU A 274 12.01 -15.12 -13.70
CA LEU A 274 10.84 -16.01 -13.58
C LEU A 274 11.14 -17.19 -12.65
N PHE A 275 10.41 -17.23 -11.55
CA PHE A 275 10.60 -18.14 -10.42
C PHE A 275 9.37 -19.03 -10.25
N ALA A 276 9.53 -20.33 -10.07
CA ALA A 276 8.44 -21.26 -9.93
C ALA A 276 8.26 -21.73 -8.48
N PHE A 277 7.00 -21.86 -8.07
CA PHE A 277 6.56 -22.29 -6.75
C PHE A 277 5.48 -23.36 -6.92
N ARG A 278 5.60 -24.49 -6.23
CA ARG A 278 4.59 -25.56 -6.26
C ARG A 278 3.25 -25.08 -5.69
N ASP A 279 3.31 -24.30 -4.62
CA ASP A 279 2.16 -23.72 -3.94
C ASP A 279 1.99 -22.24 -4.26
N ASN A 280 0.81 -21.70 -3.95
CA ASN A 280 0.53 -20.28 -4.17
C ASN A 280 1.43 -19.41 -3.27
N PRO A 281 2.35 -18.60 -3.83
CA PRO A 281 3.35 -17.88 -3.05
C PRO A 281 2.74 -16.85 -2.08
N VAL A 282 1.55 -16.31 -2.35
CA VAL A 282 0.89 -15.36 -1.41
C VAL A 282 0.42 -16.03 -0.11
N ARG A 283 0.45 -17.37 -0.03
CA ARG A 283 0.21 -18.13 1.20
C ARG A 283 1.49 -18.52 1.93
N SER A 284 2.65 -18.28 1.32
CA SER A 284 3.96 -18.57 1.91
C SER A 284 4.43 -17.39 2.75
N GLN A 285 4.67 -17.63 4.04
CA GLN A 285 5.20 -16.61 4.95
C GLN A 285 6.53 -16.04 4.45
N PRO A 286 7.56 -16.83 4.06
CA PRO A 286 8.81 -16.28 3.52
C PRO A 286 8.64 -15.38 2.30
N PHE A 287 7.68 -15.71 1.42
CA PHE A 287 7.39 -14.86 0.25
C PHE A 287 6.75 -13.53 0.67
N MET A 288 5.80 -13.58 1.62
CA MET A 288 5.14 -12.38 2.14
C MET A 288 6.13 -11.49 2.90
N GLU A 289 7.06 -12.06 3.65
CA GLU A 289 8.14 -11.32 4.32
C GLU A 289 9.03 -10.58 3.31
N VAL A 290 9.40 -11.22 2.20
CA VAL A 290 10.13 -10.53 1.11
C VAL A 290 9.29 -9.39 0.53
N LEU A 291 8.02 -9.63 0.22
CA LEU A 291 7.13 -8.59 -0.33
C LEU A 291 6.97 -7.39 0.63
N GLN A 292 6.74 -7.67 1.92
CA GLN A 292 6.58 -6.67 2.96
C GLN A 292 7.87 -5.88 3.18
N TYR A 293 9.03 -6.54 3.17
CA TYR A 293 10.32 -5.84 3.21
C TYR A 293 10.45 -4.83 2.07
N PHE A 294 10.14 -5.22 0.84
CA PHE A 294 10.28 -4.32 -0.31
C PHE A 294 9.23 -3.20 -0.38
N ARG A 295 8.07 -3.37 0.25
CA ARG A 295 7.02 -2.35 0.36
C ARG A 295 7.16 -1.45 1.59
N MET A 296 7.64 -1.97 2.72
CA MET A 296 7.57 -1.29 4.01
C MET A 296 8.92 -1.28 4.73
N GLY A 297 9.62 -2.42 4.81
CA GLY A 297 10.92 -2.50 5.50
C GLY A 297 11.99 -1.57 4.90
N ARG A 298 12.06 -1.47 3.57
CA ARG A 298 12.97 -0.51 2.91
C ARG A 298 12.58 0.95 3.11
N VAL A 299 11.29 1.23 3.23
CA VAL A 299 10.78 2.56 3.55
C VAL A 299 11.21 2.93 4.98
N GLU A 300 11.09 2.00 5.92
CA GLU A 300 11.57 2.15 7.29
C GLU A 300 13.08 2.48 7.34
N GLU A 301 13.91 1.70 6.64
CA GLU A 301 15.35 1.94 6.55
C GLU A 301 15.66 3.36 6.03
N ARG A 302 14.94 3.83 5.02
CA ARG A 302 15.13 5.18 4.44
C ARG A 302 14.67 6.30 5.36
N LEU A 303 13.59 6.11 6.12
CA LEU A 303 13.09 7.11 7.06
C LEU A 303 13.96 7.22 8.32
N PHE A 304 14.69 6.16 8.68
CA PHE A 304 15.66 6.17 9.77
C PHE A 304 17.10 6.49 9.34
N ALA A 305 17.39 6.50 8.05
CA ALA A 305 18.69 6.92 7.56
C ALA A 305 18.93 8.39 7.98
N PRO A 306 20.13 8.73 8.50
CA PRO A 306 20.46 10.11 8.80
C PRO A 306 20.33 10.95 7.53
N ILE A 307 19.64 12.09 7.61
CA ILE A 307 19.63 13.10 6.55
C ILE A 307 21.08 13.53 6.39
N ASN A 308 21.74 13.12 5.32
CA ASN A 308 23.05 13.67 4.97
C ASN A 308 22.85 15.16 4.67
N PRO A 309 23.45 16.09 5.44
CA PRO A 309 23.33 17.52 5.19
C PRO A 309 24.14 18.00 3.97
N GLU A 310 24.72 17.09 3.19
CA GLU A 310 25.54 17.41 2.01
C GLU A 310 24.72 17.31 0.72
N CYS A 311 23.76 18.24 0.53
CA CYS A 311 23.28 18.60 -0.80
C CYS A 311 22.72 20.03 -0.85
N SER A 312 23.27 20.93 -0.04
CA SER A 312 23.09 22.37 -0.17
C SER A 312 24.43 23.09 0.04
N ALA A 313 25.39 22.78 -0.84
CA ALA A 313 26.54 23.62 -1.12
C ALA A 313 27.08 23.25 -2.51
N ASP A 314 27.33 24.30 -3.30
CA ASP A 314 27.86 24.38 -4.67
C ASP A 314 26.87 24.29 -5.84
#